data_AF-A0A0S8KTX5-F1
#
_entry.id   AF-A0A0S8KTX5-F1
#
_cell.length_a   1.000
_cell.length_b   1.000
_cell.length_c   1.000
_cell.angle_alpha   90.00
_cell.angle_beta   90.00
_cell.angle_gamma   90.00
#
_symmetry.space_group_name_H-M   'P 1'
#
loop_
_entity.id
_entity.type
_entity.pdbx_description
1 polymer ?
#
loop_
_entity_poly.entity_id
_entity_poly.type
_entity_poly.pdbx_seq_one_letter_code
_entity_poly.pdbx_strand_id
1 'polypeptide(L)'
;MGLLFAVLLFLTGSFCLVTRRNVIKQVLGLKIMLQGACLSLVLAGRLQGDTWLAEAMVISALIVETIVIALALALIVNVFLHYPSGDIDHLSRLRG
;
A
#
# COMPACT_ATOMS: atom_id res chain seq x y z
N MET A 1 -23.21 -0.87 1.38
CA MET A 1 -22.51 0.43 1.52
C MET A 1 -21.00 0.24 1.77
N GLY A 2 -20.57 -0.44 2.83
CA GLY A 2 -19.12 -0.59 3.14
C GLY A 2 -18.26 -1.22 2.03
N LEU A 3 -18.80 -2.19 1.28
CA LEU A 3 -18.05 -2.88 0.21
C LEU A 3 -17.74 -1.96 -0.98
N LEU A 4 -18.63 -1.01 -1.29
CA LEU A 4 -18.42 0.00 -2.33
C LEU A 4 -17.24 0.92 -1.97
N PHE A 5 -17.16 1.36 -0.70
CA PHE A 5 -16.04 2.16 -0.22
C PHE A 5 -14.72 1.39 -0.28
N ALA A 6 -14.72 0.11 0.11
CA ALA A 6 -13.52 -0.73 0.05
C ALA A 6 -13.01 -0.89 -1.40
N VAL A 7 -13.91 -1.15 -2.35
CA VAL A 7 -13.57 -1.26 -3.78
C VAL A 7 -13.05 0.06 -4.33
N LEU A 8 -13.69 1.19 -3.99
CA LEU A 8 -13.25 2.52 -4.42
C LEU A 8 -11.84 2.85 -3.91
N LEU A 9 -11.54 2.55 -2.65
CA LEU A 9 -10.21 2.73 -2.08
C LEU A 9 -9.17 1.86 -2.78
N PHE A 10 -9.49 0.59 -3.04
CA PHE A 10 -8.60 -0.34 -3.73
C PHE A 10 -8.29 0.13 -5.16
N LEU A 11 -9.30 0.57 -5.91
CA LEU A 11 -9.15 1.09 -7.27
C LEU A 11 -8.36 2.40 -7.29
N THR A 12 -8.61 3.30 -6.35
CA THR A 12 -7.89 4.58 -6.24
C THR A 12 -6.41 4.35 -5.92
N GLY A 13 -6.11 3.43 -5.00
CA GLY A 13 -4.74 3.04 -4.67
C GLY A 13 -4.01 2.41 -5.86
N SER A 14 -4.68 1.49 -6.57
CA SER A 14 -4.15 0.86 -7.80
C SER A 14 -3.88 1.88 -8.91
N PHE A 15 -4.81 2.81 -9.13
CA PHE A 15 -4.65 3.87 -10.13
C PHE A 15 -3.49 4.81 -9.78
N CYS A 16 -3.33 5.15 -8.50
CA CYS A 16 -2.20 5.95 -8.03
C CYS A 16 -0.85 5.24 -8.26
N LEU A 17 -0.79 3.93 -7.99
CA LEU A 17 0.41 3.13 -8.17
C LEU A 17 0.90 3.12 -9.63
N VAL A 18 -0.02 2.95 -10.58
CA VAL A 18 0.30 2.89 -12.02
C VAL A 18 0.59 4.29 -12.61
N THR A 19 -0.13 5.32 -12.18
CA THR A 19 -0.09 6.63 -12.84
C THR A 19 1.07 7.51 -12.36
N ARG A 20 1.57 7.30 -11.14
CA ARG A 20 2.55 8.20 -10.52
C ARG A 20 3.99 7.72 -10.77
N ARG A 21 4.82 8.61 -11.32
CA ARG A 21 6.27 8.43 -11.52
C ARG A 21 7.13 8.71 -10.29
N ASN A 22 6.56 9.20 -9.20
CA ASN A 22 7.30 9.46 -7.97
C ASN A 22 7.10 8.29 -7.00
N VAL A 23 8.20 7.66 -6.60
CA VAL A 23 8.20 6.47 -5.73
C VAL A 23 7.47 6.72 -4.41
N ILE A 24 7.58 7.92 -3.84
CA ILE A 24 6.85 8.29 -2.60
C ILE A 24 5.34 8.27 -2.84
N LYS A 25 4.89 8.79 -3.98
CA LYS A 25 3.46 8.78 -4.35
C LYS A 25 2.95 7.36 -4.62
N GLN A 26 3.80 6.50 -5.17
CA GLN A 26 3.49 5.08 -5.36
C GLN A 26 3.32 4.34 -4.03
N VAL A 27 4.23 4.54 -3.07
CA VAL A 27 4.12 3.96 -1.71
C VAL A 27 2.85 4.44 -1.01
N LEU A 28 2.48 5.72 -1.17
CA LEU A 28 1.23 6.23 -0.62
C LEU A 28 -0.01 5.62 -1.30
N GLY A 29 0.04 5.39 -2.61
CA GLY A 29 -1.00 4.66 -3.35
C GLY A 29 -1.17 3.22 -2.85
N LEU A 30 -0.05 2.53 -2.59
CA LEU A 30 -0.03 1.18 -2.02
C LEU A 30 -0.69 1.16 -0.63
N LYS A 31 -0.40 2.14 0.22
CA LYS A 31 -1.04 2.29 1.54
C LYS A 31 -2.56 2.41 1.45
N ILE A 32 -3.05 3.28 0.56
CA ILE A 32 -4.49 3.47 0.33
C ILE A 32 -5.16 2.16 -0.13
N MET A 33 -4.47 1.40 -1.00
CA MET A 33 -4.95 0.10 -1.47
C MET A 33 -5.08 -0.92 -0.31
N LEU A 34 -4.09 -0.99 0.57
CA LEU A 34 -4.08 -1.89 1.73
C LEU A 34 -5.19 -1.54 2.74
N GLN A 35 -5.48 -0.25 2.98
CA GLN A 35 -6.63 0.14 3.81
C GLN A 35 -7.97 -0.32 3.19
N GLY A 36 -8.11 -0.27 1.86
CA GLY A 36 -9.27 -0.84 1.17
C GLY A 36 -9.42 -2.35 1.40
N ALA A 37 -8.32 -3.10 1.35
CA ALA A 37 -8.31 -4.54 1.62
C ALA A 37 -8.65 -4.85 3.09
N CYS A 38 -8.09 -4.10 4.04
CA CYS A 38 -8.42 -4.23 5.47
C CYS A 38 -9.90 -3.96 5.73
N LEU A 39 -10.47 -2.94 5.09
CA LEU A 39 -11.90 -2.62 5.22
C LEU A 39 -12.79 -3.76 4.67
N SER A 40 -12.40 -4.39 3.56
CA SER A 40 -13.07 -5.59 3.06
C SER A 40 -12.99 -6.76 4.04
N LEU A 41 -11.83 -6.97 4.69
CA LEU A 41 -11.65 -8.00 5.72
C LEU A 41 -12.56 -7.78 6.94
N VAL A 42 -12.62 -6.55 7.46
CA VAL A 42 -13.54 -6.21 8.56
C VAL A 42 -14.99 -6.47 8.15
N LEU A 43 -15.38 -6.10 6.93
CA LEU A 43 -16.74 -6.31 6.45
C LEU A 43 -17.05 -7.79 6.26
N ALA A 44 -16.10 -8.59 5.76
CA ALA A 44 -16.24 -10.04 5.65
C ALA A 44 -16.43 -10.69 7.03
N GLY A 45 -15.63 -10.31 8.03
CA GLY A 45 -15.79 -10.78 9.41
C GLY A 45 -17.15 -10.43 10.01
N ARG A 46 -17.64 -9.21 9.75
CA ARG A 46 -18.99 -8.80 10.17
C ARG A 46 -20.10 -9.64 9.52
N LEU A 47 -19.95 -10.01 8.25
CA LEU A 47 -20.93 -10.84 7.54
C LEU A 47 -20.89 -12.31 8.00
N GLN A 48 -19.72 -12.82 8.35
CA GLN A 48 -19.55 -14.19 8.87
C GLN A 48 -19.98 -14.32 10.34
N GLY A 49 -20.08 -13.20 11.07
CA GLY A 49 -20.36 -13.18 12.51
C GLY A 49 -19.13 -13.36 13.40
N ASP A 50 -17.94 -13.50 12.81
CA ASP A 50 -16.66 -13.67 13.53
C ASP A 50 -15.83 -12.38 13.43
N THR A 51 -16.22 -11.39 14.23
CA THR A 51 -15.51 -10.10 14.28
C THR A 51 -14.15 -10.20 14.94
N TRP A 52 -13.97 -11.15 15.86
CA TRP A 52 -12.72 -11.37 16.58
C TRP A 52 -11.61 -11.84 15.62
N LEU A 53 -11.91 -12.84 14.79
CA LEU A 53 -10.95 -13.32 13.80
C LEU A 53 -10.57 -12.22 12.81
N ALA A 54 -11.55 -11.47 12.30
CA ALA A 54 -11.28 -10.39 11.36
C ALA A 54 -10.46 -9.25 11.97
N GLU A 55 -10.70 -8.91 13.24
CA GLU A 55 -9.90 -7.91 13.95
C GLU A 55 -8.45 -8.36 14.13
N ALA A 56 -8.23 -9.62 14.54
CA ALA A 56 -6.89 -10.19 14.66
C ALA A 56 -6.14 -10.21 13.30
N MET A 57 -6.83 -10.56 12.21
CA MET A 57 -6.27 -10.52 10.85
C MET A 57 -5.91 -9.10 10.41
N VAL A 58 -6.75 -8.11 10.70
CA VAL A 58 -6.49 -6.72 10.33
C VAL A 58 -5.34 -6.14 11.13
N ILE A 59 -5.28 -6.39 12.44
CA ILE A 59 -4.19 -5.90 13.29
C ILE A 59 -2.85 -6.51 12.83
N SER A 60 -2.80 -7.81 12.58
CA SER A 60 -1.59 -8.47 12.07
C SER A 60 -1.17 -7.94 10.70
N ALA A 61 -2.12 -7.71 9.79
CA ALA A 61 -1.84 -7.09 8.49
C ALA A 61 -1.26 -5.67 8.62
N LEU A 62 -1.79 -4.85 9.54
CA LEU A 62 -1.29 -3.50 9.79
C LEU A 62 0.14 -3.50 10.34
N ILE A 63 0.49 -4.45 11.21
CA ILE A 63 1.86 -4.59 11.71
C ILE A 63 2.81 -4.87 10.55
N VAL A 64 2.49 -5.88 9.70
CA VAL A 64 3.32 -6.22 8.54
C VAL A 64 3.43 -5.03 7.57
N GLU A 65 2.32 -4.34 7.31
CA GLU A 65 2.29 -3.14 6.48
C GLU A 65 3.28 -2.08 6.99
N THR A 66 3.24 -1.75 8.28
CA THR A 66 4.12 -0.71 8.84
C THR A 66 5.60 -1.06 8.69
N ILE A 67 5.97 -2.33 8.84
CA ILE A 67 7.34 -2.80 8.65
C ILE A 67 7.76 -2.64 7.19
N VAL A 68 6.91 -3.05 6.25
CA VAL A 68 7.18 -2.95 4.81
C VAL A 68 7.31 -1.49 4.37
N ILE A 69 6.44 -0.60 4.86
CA ILE A 69 6.51 0.84 4.54
C ILE A 69 7.77 1.47 5.12
N ALA A 70 8.19 1.10 6.32
CA ALA A 70 9.44 1.58 6.91
C ALA A 70 10.66 1.16 6.06
N LEU A 71 10.70 -0.11 5.62
CA LEU A 71 11.74 -0.61 4.72
C LEU A 71 11.73 0.11 3.36
N ALA A 72 10.55 0.31 2.77
CA ALA A 72 10.40 1.04 1.52
C ALA A 72 10.91 2.48 1.65
N LEU A 73 10.55 3.19 2.71
CA LEU A 73 11.06 4.53 2.97
C LEU A 73 12.59 4.55 3.16
N ALA A 74 13.14 3.61 3.93
CA ALA A 74 14.58 3.52 4.13
C ALA A 74 15.32 3.32 2.79
N LEU A 75 14.79 2.46 1.92
CA LEU A 75 15.33 2.23 0.59
C LEU A 75 15.21 3.48 -0.30
N ILE A 76 14.05 4.14 -0.29
CA ILE A 76 13.83 5.39 -1.02
C ILE A 76 14.86 6.44 -0.59
N VAL A 77 15.01 6.68 0.72
CA VAL A 77 15.98 7.65 1.24
C VAL A 77 17.41 7.30 0.81
N ASN A 78 17.80 6.02 0.90
CA ASN A 78 19.11 5.56 0.47
C ASN A 78 19.37 5.77 -1.04
N VAL A 79 18.35 5.57 -1.87
CA VAL A 79 18.42 5.84 -3.31
C VAL A 79 18.52 7.34 -3.58
N PHE A 80 17.73 8.17 -2.90
CA PHE A 80 17.76 9.64 -3.06
C PHE A 80 19.11 10.26 -2.64
N LEU A 81 19.81 9.64 -1.68
CA LEU A 81 21.17 10.04 -1.30
C LEU A 81 22.19 9.85 -2.44
N HIS A 82 21.98 8.88 -3.34
CA HIS A 82 22.89 8.58 -4.45
C HIS A 82 22.38 9.09 -5.81
N TYR A 83 21.06 9.27 -5.96
CA TYR A 83 20.38 9.71 -7.18
C TYR A 83 19.27 10.72 -6.84
N PRO A 84 19.60 12.03 -6.80
CA PRO A 84 18.68 13.09 -6.33
C PRO A 84 17.46 13.33 -7.24
N SER A 85 17.37 12.66 -8.41
CA SER A 85 16.30 12.86 -9.37
C SER A 85 14.97 12.24 -8.94
N GLY A 86 14.95 11.25 -8.04
CA GLY A 86 13.69 10.65 -7.52
C GLY A 86 12.76 10.03 -8.58
N ASP A 87 13.24 9.95 -9.82
CA ASP A 87 12.53 9.44 -10.99
C ASP A 87 12.93 7.98 -11.20
N ILE A 88 11.90 7.12 -11.19
CA ILE A 88 12.04 5.67 -11.38
C ILE A 88 12.63 5.33 -12.76
N ASP A 89 12.50 6.22 -13.74
CA ASP A 89 13.05 6.00 -15.10
C ASP A 89 14.59 6.02 -15.15
N HIS A 90 15.27 6.67 -14.19
CA HIS A 90 16.74 6.67 -14.13
C HIS A 90 17.34 5.37 -13.59
N LEU A 91 16.53 4.48 -12.99
CA LEU A 91 16.97 3.16 -12.53
C LEU A 91 17.08 2.13 -13.69
N SER A 92 16.64 2.49 -14.89
CA SER A 92 16.73 1.65 -16.10
C SER A 92 18.16 1.43 -16.61
N ARG A 93 19.17 2.12 -16.05
CA ARG A 93 20.59 1.95 -16.41
C ARG A 93 21.23 0.63 -15.96
N LEU A 94 20.50 -0.22 -15.21
CA LEU A 94 20.94 -1.56 -14.81
C LEU A 94 20.34 -2.69 -15.68
N ARG A 95 19.58 -2.35 -16.74
CA ARG A 95 19.23 -3.31 -17.80
C ARG A 95 20.44 -3.49 -18.72
N GLY A 96 21.39 -4.31 -18.26
CA GLY A 96 22.32 -5.05 -19.10
C GLY A 96 21.72 -6.39 -19.48
#